data_AF-A0A4S2UTQ5-F1
#
_entry.id   AF-A0A4S2UTQ5-F1
#
_cell.length_a   1.000
_cell.length_b   1.000
_cell.length_c   1.000
_cell.angle_alpha   90.00
_cell.angle_beta   90.00
_cell.angle_gamma   90.00
#
_symmetry.space_group_name_H-M   'P 1'
#
loop_
_entity.id
_entity.type
_entity.pdbx_description
1 polymer ?
#
loop_
_entity_poly.entity_id
_entity_poly.type
_entity_poly.pdbx_seq_one_letter_code
_entity_poly.pdbx_strand_id
1 'polypeptide(L)'
;MFLRDGLEAADVVRAHREALRVLRESIESAQVDAYSDIAWPREVAPAYEQVLSMAANEVAQGVRPAKGDPGMGIDVDIRDDTQFDVLLALAPYTIHAEAWRQGREIFSAGDTGTALWIAVTSEQEARLMSRLEALGVPQGPFTTEPRMRRSLFARWTRRLIA
;
A
#
# COMPACT_ATOMS: atom_id res chain seq x y z
N MET A 1 -5.24 -9.36 -7.92
CA MET A 1 -5.93 -8.30 -8.69
C MET A 1 -5.03 -7.09 -8.76
N PHE A 2 -5.00 -6.40 -9.90
CA PHE A 2 -4.21 -5.22 -10.17
C PHE A 2 -5.14 -4.08 -10.59
N LEU A 3 -4.75 -2.86 -10.23
CA LEU A 3 -5.28 -1.64 -10.84
C LEU A 3 -4.42 -1.27 -12.06
N ARG A 4 -5.07 -1.06 -13.21
CA ARG A 4 -4.45 -0.52 -14.43
C ARG A 4 -4.73 0.99 -14.55
N ASP A 5 -4.00 1.62 -15.47
CA ASP A 5 -4.24 3.00 -15.88
C ASP A 5 -5.70 3.18 -16.35
N GLY A 6 -6.27 4.37 -16.12
CA GLY A 6 -7.62 4.73 -16.59
C GLY A 6 -8.60 5.12 -15.49
N LEU A 7 -8.18 5.12 -14.22
CA LEU A 7 -8.91 5.80 -13.15
C LEU A 7 -8.41 7.23 -12.98
N GLU A 8 -9.35 8.13 -12.66
CA GLU A 8 -9.03 9.47 -12.17
C GLU A 8 -8.36 9.38 -10.79
N ALA A 9 -7.52 10.36 -10.45
CA ALA A 9 -6.74 10.36 -9.20
C ALA A 9 -7.62 10.15 -7.94
N ALA A 10 -8.80 10.75 -7.89
CA ALA A 10 -9.73 10.59 -6.78
C ALA A 10 -10.26 9.14 -6.66
N ASP A 11 -10.46 8.45 -7.78
CA ASP A 11 -10.93 7.07 -7.83
C ASP A 11 -9.82 6.08 -7.47
N VAL A 12 -8.58 6.38 -7.86
CA VAL A 12 -7.40 5.63 -7.40
C VAL A 12 -7.30 5.67 -5.87
N VAL A 13 -7.49 6.84 -5.26
CA VAL A 13 -7.50 7.00 -3.79
C VAL A 13 -8.61 6.16 -3.15
N ARG A 14 -9.81 6.18 -3.73
CA ARG A 14 -10.93 5.34 -3.26
C ARG A 14 -10.61 3.85 -3.38
N ALA A 15 -10.01 3.44 -4.49
CA ALA A 15 -9.61 2.05 -4.74
C ALA A 15 -8.66 1.51 -3.66
N HIS A 16 -7.61 2.26 -3.34
CA HIS A 16 -6.65 1.89 -2.29
C HIS A 16 -7.33 1.75 -0.92
N ARG A 17 -8.15 2.75 -0.55
CA ARG A 17 -8.85 2.76 0.74
C ARG A 17 -9.84 1.60 0.87
N GLU A 18 -10.64 1.34 -0.16
CA GLU A 18 -11.60 0.23 -0.11
C GLU A 18 -10.90 -1.13 -0.16
N ALA A 19 -9.79 -1.27 -0.89
CA ALA A 19 -8.99 -2.48 -0.90
C ALA A 19 -8.46 -2.81 0.51
N LEU A 20 -7.85 -1.84 1.19
CA LEU A 20 -7.40 -2.00 2.58
C LEU A 20 -8.55 -2.34 3.53
N ARG A 21 -9.71 -1.68 3.40
CA ARG A 21 -10.90 -1.95 4.24
C ARG A 21 -11.43 -3.38 4.06
N VAL A 22 -11.40 -3.90 2.84
CA VAL A 22 -11.81 -5.28 2.55
C VAL A 22 -10.79 -6.29 3.07
N LEU A 23 -9.50 -5.94 3.02
CA LEU A 23 -8.42 -6.80 3.46
C LEU A 23 -8.17 -6.75 4.96
N ARG A 24 -8.67 -5.76 5.69
CA ARG A 24 -8.35 -5.48 7.10
C ARG A 24 -8.28 -6.74 7.99
N GLU A 25 -9.34 -7.55 7.98
CA GLU A 25 -9.43 -8.78 8.80
C GLU A 25 -8.44 -9.89 8.40
N SER A 26 -7.85 -9.79 7.21
CA SER A 26 -6.85 -10.73 6.71
C SER A 26 -5.41 -10.27 6.95
N ILE A 27 -5.18 -9.00 7.31
CA ILE A 27 -3.83 -8.47 7.47
C ILE A 27 -3.31 -8.83 8.87
N GLU A 28 -2.11 -9.41 8.92
CA GLU A 28 -1.40 -9.71 10.16
C GLU A 28 -0.34 -8.66 10.49
N SER A 29 0.30 -8.10 9.48
CA SER A 29 1.27 -7.00 9.61
C SER A 29 1.16 -6.07 8.40
N ALA A 30 1.46 -4.79 8.59
CA ALA A 30 1.52 -3.81 7.52
C ALA A 30 2.59 -2.77 7.78
N GLN A 31 3.11 -2.19 6.71
CA GLN A 31 4.12 -1.16 6.74
C GLN A 31 3.79 -0.07 5.72
N VAL A 32 4.25 1.14 6.02
CA VAL A 32 4.14 2.29 5.13
C VAL A 32 5.39 3.14 5.20
N ASP A 33 5.77 3.71 4.06
CA ASP A 33 6.79 4.74 3.97
C ASP A 33 6.14 6.12 4.10
N ALA A 34 6.75 6.99 4.89
CA ALA A 34 6.45 8.42 4.98
C ALA A 34 7.14 9.24 3.86
N TYR A 35 7.31 8.65 2.68
CA TYR A 35 7.89 9.28 1.50
C TYR A 35 6.92 9.25 0.33
N SER A 36 6.96 10.28 -0.52
CA SER A 36 6.14 10.41 -1.74
C SER A 36 6.97 11.08 -2.83
N ASP A 37 6.78 10.73 -4.10
CA ASP A 37 7.41 11.46 -5.22
C ASP A 37 6.64 12.76 -5.57
N ILE A 38 5.47 12.97 -4.96
CA ILE A 38 4.69 14.20 -5.09
C ILE A 38 4.53 14.90 -3.74
N ALA A 39 4.09 16.15 -3.77
CA ALA A 39 3.71 16.84 -2.56
C ALA A 39 2.50 16.14 -1.91
N TRP A 40 2.60 15.86 -0.60
CA TRP A 40 1.47 15.34 0.17
C TRP A 40 0.26 16.29 0.07
N PRO A 41 -0.94 15.77 -0.23
CA PRO A 41 -2.16 16.56 -0.13
C PRO A 41 -2.35 17.13 1.28
N ARG A 42 -2.91 18.34 1.39
CA ARG A 42 -3.06 19.02 2.69
C ARG A 42 -3.90 18.22 3.66
N GLU A 43 -4.90 17.51 3.17
CA GLU A 43 -5.78 16.64 3.93
C GLU A 43 -5.07 15.41 4.53
N VAL A 44 -3.90 15.04 4.00
CA VAL A 44 -3.10 13.90 4.48
C VAL A 44 -2.04 14.33 5.51
N ALA A 45 -1.77 15.63 5.63
CA ALA A 45 -0.74 16.15 6.55
C ALA A 45 -0.86 15.64 8.00
N PRO A 46 -2.07 15.57 8.61
CA PRO A 46 -2.21 15.01 9.96
C PRO A 46 -1.78 13.54 10.05
N ALA A 47 -2.10 12.72 9.05
CA ALA A 47 -1.71 11.31 9.01
C ALA A 47 -0.20 11.15 8.80
N TYR A 48 0.41 12.02 7.99
CA TYR A 48 1.86 12.07 7.80
C TYR A 48 2.59 12.44 9.11
N GLU A 49 2.12 13.46 9.84
CA GLU A 49 2.69 13.82 11.13
C GLU A 49 2.54 12.68 12.15
N GLN A 50 1.37 12.02 12.14
CA GLN A 50 1.09 10.90 13.02
C GLN A 50 2.01 9.69 12.73
N VAL A 51 2.22 9.32 11.47
CA VAL A 51 3.08 8.17 11.13
C VAL A 51 4.53 8.40 11.56
N LEU A 52 5.04 9.64 11.44
CA LEU A 52 6.36 9.99 11.93
C LEU A 52 6.43 9.93 13.46
N SER A 53 5.37 10.34 14.15
CA SER A 53 5.29 10.19 15.61
C SER A 53 5.25 8.73 16.04
N MET A 54 4.59 7.85 15.29
CA MET A 54 4.59 6.41 15.54
C MET A 54 6.01 5.85 15.46
N ALA A 55 6.74 6.14 14.37
CA ALA A 55 8.12 5.71 14.21
C ALA A 55 9.05 6.23 15.32
N ALA A 56 8.87 7.47 15.75
CA ALA A 56 9.64 8.04 16.87
C ALA A 56 9.34 7.32 18.20
N ASN A 57 8.08 6.96 18.45
CA ASN A 57 7.68 6.21 19.64
C ASN A 57 8.25 4.79 19.64
N GLU A 58 8.27 4.11 18.49
CA GLU A 58 8.90 2.78 18.35
C GLU A 58 10.39 2.81 18.66
N VAL A 59 11.09 3.88 18.25
CA VAL A 59 12.49 4.10 18.61
C VAL A 59 12.64 4.30 20.11
N ALA A 60 11.79 5.12 20.73
CA ALA A 60 11.82 5.36 22.17
C ALA A 60 11.54 4.07 22.99
N GLN A 61 10.71 3.17 22.45
CA GLN A 61 10.39 1.87 23.05
C GLN A 61 11.42 0.78 22.73
N GLY A 62 12.41 1.05 21.88
CA GLY A 62 13.42 0.08 21.47
C GLY A 62 12.91 -1.01 20.50
N VAL A 63 11.71 -0.83 19.93
CA VAL A 63 11.15 -1.70 18.89
C VAL A 63 11.86 -1.44 17.56
N ARG A 64 12.15 -0.17 17.27
CA ARG A 64 12.80 0.28 16.04
C ARG A 64 14.23 0.79 16.32
N PRO A 65 15.23 0.50 15.45
CA PRO A 65 16.57 1.04 15.60
C PRO A 65 16.62 2.57 15.42
N ALA A 66 17.22 3.27 16.39
CA ALA A 66 17.39 4.74 16.32
C ALA A 66 18.23 5.26 15.14
N LYS A 67 19.06 4.40 14.54
CA LYS A 67 19.92 4.73 13.39
C LYS A 67 19.27 4.39 12.03
N GLY A 68 18.06 3.82 12.03
CA GLY A 68 17.32 3.54 10.81
C GLY A 68 16.82 4.83 10.15
N ASP A 69 16.40 4.72 8.90
CA ASP A 69 15.69 5.81 8.24
C ASP A 69 14.38 6.09 9.00
N PRO A 70 14.10 7.33 9.43
CA PRO A 70 12.92 7.63 10.24
C PRO A 70 11.59 7.52 9.47
N GLY A 71 11.63 7.57 8.13
CA GLY A 71 10.46 7.57 7.28
C GLY A 71 10.19 6.26 6.53
N MET A 72 11.09 5.28 6.52
CA MET A 72 10.89 4.03 5.75
C MET A 72 10.36 2.88 6.60
N GLY A 73 9.43 2.09 6.09
CA GLY A 73 8.96 0.83 6.68
C GLY A 73 8.48 1.03 8.11
N ILE A 74 7.57 1.98 8.31
CA ILE A 74 6.97 2.25 9.62
C ILE A 74 5.86 1.21 9.82
N ASP A 75 5.93 0.47 10.92
CA ASP A 75 4.94 -0.57 11.22
C ASP A 75 3.59 0.06 11.56
N VAL A 76 2.52 -0.60 11.12
CA VAL A 76 1.13 -0.19 11.38
C VAL A 76 0.40 -1.35 12.03
N ASP A 77 -0.10 -1.14 13.24
CA ASP A 77 -1.04 -2.09 13.86
C ASP A 77 -2.43 -1.92 13.27
N ILE A 78 -2.83 -2.87 12.42
CA ILE A 78 -4.14 -2.88 11.74
C ILE A 78 -5.31 -3.03 12.70
N ARG A 79 -5.08 -3.53 13.91
CA ARG A 79 -6.11 -3.68 14.95
C ARG A 79 -6.39 -2.35 15.66
N ASP A 80 -5.45 -1.41 15.63
CA ASP A 80 -5.66 -0.05 16.09
C ASP A 80 -6.33 0.77 14.97
N ASP A 81 -7.57 1.21 15.21
CA ASP A 81 -8.33 2.02 14.24
C ASP A 81 -7.58 3.29 13.83
N THR A 82 -6.84 3.91 14.77
CA THR A 82 -6.14 5.18 14.54
C THR A 82 -4.91 4.97 13.65
N GLN A 83 -4.18 3.87 13.83
CA GLN A 83 -3.06 3.51 12.97
C GLN A 83 -3.54 3.00 11.61
N PHE A 84 -4.65 2.25 11.58
CA PHE A 84 -5.25 1.83 10.33
C PHE A 84 -5.74 3.01 9.48
N ASP A 85 -6.30 4.05 10.10
CA ASP A 85 -6.69 5.28 9.42
C ASP A 85 -5.49 6.03 8.82
N VAL A 86 -4.32 5.99 9.48
CA VAL A 86 -3.06 6.50 8.92
C VAL A 86 -2.69 5.75 7.64
N LEU A 87 -2.75 4.42 7.65
CA LEU A 87 -2.48 3.62 6.45
C LEU A 87 -3.47 3.93 5.32
N LEU A 88 -4.77 4.04 5.63
CA LEU A 88 -5.79 4.44 4.65
C LEU A 88 -5.55 5.83 4.04
N ALA A 89 -4.99 6.75 4.83
CA ALA A 89 -4.69 8.10 4.38
C ALA A 89 -3.44 8.15 3.49
N LEU A 90 -2.38 7.41 3.85
CA LEU A 90 -1.06 7.51 3.21
C LEU A 90 -0.84 6.55 2.04
N ALA A 91 -1.40 5.33 2.08
CA ALA A 91 -1.20 4.31 1.05
C ALA A 91 -1.41 4.79 -0.40
N PRO A 92 -2.38 5.68 -0.71
CA PRO A 92 -2.58 6.19 -2.07
C PRO A 92 -1.55 7.22 -2.57
N TYR A 93 -0.61 7.65 -1.72
CA TYR A 93 0.31 8.74 -2.05
C TYR A 93 1.76 8.42 -1.73
N THR A 94 1.99 7.42 -0.88
CA THR A 94 3.33 6.95 -0.57
C THR A 94 4.02 6.32 -1.78
N ILE A 95 5.35 6.34 -1.77
CA ILE A 95 6.16 5.52 -2.68
C ILE A 95 6.03 4.03 -2.37
N HIS A 96 5.65 3.65 -1.15
CA HIS A 96 5.60 2.27 -0.71
C HIS A 96 4.66 2.02 0.48
N ALA A 97 3.73 1.08 0.34
CA ALA A 97 2.92 0.52 1.42
C ALA A 97 2.61 -0.96 1.13
N GLU A 98 2.80 -1.81 2.13
CA GLU A 98 2.63 -3.26 2.00
C GLU A 98 1.87 -3.84 3.20
N ALA A 99 1.14 -4.92 2.95
CA ALA A 99 0.49 -5.69 4.01
C ALA A 99 0.60 -7.19 3.75
N TRP A 100 0.75 -7.96 4.82
CA TRP A 100 1.01 -9.39 4.75
C TRP A 100 0.03 -10.21 5.58
N ARG A 101 -0.15 -11.46 5.13
CA ARG A 101 -0.81 -12.54 5.86
C ARG A 101 0.07 -13.77 5.79
N GLN A 102 0.45 -14.32 6.94
CA GLN A 102 1.30 -15.52 7.05
C GLN A 102 2.62 -15.36 6.26
N GLY A 103 3.23 -14.17 6.35
CA GLY A 103 4.45 -13.81 5.63
C GLY A 103 4.29 -13.67 4.11
N ARG A 104 3.07 -13.71 3.57
CA ARG A 104 2.78 -13.48 2.15
C ARG A 104 2.13 -12.13 1.96
N GLU A 105 2.64 -11.35 1.03
CA GLU A 105 2.07 -10.06 0.67
C GLU A 105 0.66 -10.26 0.10
N ILE A 106 -0.27 -9.43 0.57
CA ILE A 106 -1.67 -9.41 0.11
C ILE A 106 -2.12 -8.01 -0.33
N PHE A 107 -1.30 -7.00 -0.07
CA PHE A 107 -1.50 -5.63 -0.51
C PHE A 107 -0.12 -5.03 -0.80
N SER A 108 -0.01 -4.36 -1.94
CA SER A 108 1.16 -3.56 -2.31
C SER A 108 0.67 -2.32 -3.06
N ALA A 109 1.08 -1.16 -2.57
CA ALA A 109 0.87 0.13 -3.20
C ALA A 109 2.22 0.84 -3.34
N GLY A 110 2.45 1.47 -4.48
CA GLY A 110 3.69 2.20 -4.76
C GLY A 110 3.61 3.04 -6.03
N ASP A 111 4.77 3.52 -6.49
CA ASP A 111 4.89 4.44 -7.63
C ASP A 111 3.94 5.64 -7.48
N THR A 112 3.97 6.27 -6.29
CA THR A 112 3.07 7.37 -5.91
C THR A 112 1.59 7.01 -6.08
N GLY A 113 1.22 5.85 -5.54
CA GLY A 113 -0.15 5.34 -5.49
C GLY A 113 -0.84 5.11 -6.83
N THR A 114 -0.11 5.08 -7.95
CA THR A 114 -0.68 4.71 -9.25
C THR A 114 -0.68 3.19 -9.47
N ALA A 115 0.21 2.48 -8.76
CA ALA A 115 0.27 1.03 -8.75
C ALA A 115 -0.43 0.48 -7.51
N LEU A 116 -1.46 -0.34 -7.71
CA LEU A 116 -2.12 -1.13 -6.67
C LEU A 116 -2.15 -2.59 -7.09
N TRP A 117 -1.63 -3.45 -6.22
CA TRP A 117 -1.82 -4.90 -6.29
C TRP A 117 -2.40 -5.42 -4.98
N ILE A 118 -3.35 -6.35 -5.10
CA ILE A 118 -3.92 -7.05 -3.95
C ILE A 118 -4.14 -8.53 -4.23
N ALA A 119 -3.95 -9.36 -3.20
CA ALA A 119 -4.39 -10.75 -3.18
C ALA A 119 -5.71 -10.86 -2.42
N VAL A 120 -6.79 -11.11 -3.16
CA VAL A 120 -8.16 -11.21 -2.62
C VAL A 120 -8.72 -12.61 -2.88
N THR A 121 -9.56 -13.07 -1.96
CA THR A 121 -10.50 -14.18 -2.22
C THR A 121 -11.66 -13.71 -3.11
N SER A 122 -12.43 -14.64 -3.68
CA SER A 122 -13.61 -14.28 -4.49
C SER A 122 -14.66 -13.49 -3.69
N GLU A 123 -14.83 -13.77 -2.40
CA GLU A 123 -15.73 -13.01 -1.52
C GLU A 123 -15.23 -11.57 -1.31
N GLN A 124 -13.94 -11.41 -1.05
CA GLN A 124 -13.31 -10.10 -0.90
C GLN A 124 -13.38 -9.29 -2.20
N GLU A 125 -13.13 -9.92 -3.35
CA GLU A 125 -13.26 -9.29 -4.65
C GLU A 125 -14.68 -8.78 -4.89
N ALA A 126 -15.70 -9.62 -4.66
CA ALA A 126 -17.10 -9.22 -4.80
C ALA A 126 -17.46 -8.05 -3.86
N ARG A 127 -16.99 -8.10 -2.61
CA ARG A 127 -17.19 -7.02 -1.63
C ARG A 127 -16.50 -5.73 -2.07
N LEU A 128 -15.29 -5.80 -2.60
CA LEU A 128 -14.56 -4.65 -3.11
C LEU A 128 -15.29 -4.04 -4.32
N MET A 129 -15.69 -4.85 -5.30
CA MET A 129 -16.40 -4.37 -6.49
C MET A 129 -17.73 -3.69 -6.13
N SER A 130 -18.49 -4.28 -5.20
CA SER A 130 -19.73 -3.68 -4.70
C SER A 130 -19.51 -2.33 -4.02
N ARG A 131 -18.45 -2.19 -3.23
CA ARG A 131 -18.11 -0.93 -2.55
C ARG A 131 -17.66 0.14 -3.55
N LEU A 132 -16.88 -0.23 -4.55
CA LEU A 132 -16.45 0.67 -5.62
C LEU A 132 -17.62 1.14 -6.48
N GLU A 133 -18.53 0.24 -6.83
CA GLU A 133 -19.77 0.57 -7.55
C GLU A 133 -20.63 1.58 -6.77
N ALA A 134 -20.80 1.35 -5.47
CA ALA A 134 -21.54 2.27 -4.60
C ALA A 134 -20.90 3.67 -4.51
N LEU A 135 -19.58 3.76 -4.74
CA LEU A 135 -18.83 5.02 -4.81
C LEU A 135 -18.77 5.61 -6.22
N GLY A 136 -19.37 4.96 -7.22
CA GLY A 136 -19.33 5.36 -8.63
C GLY A 136 -17.95 5.18 -9.28
N VAL A 137 -17.06 4.37 -8.70
CA VAL A 137 -15.72 4.11 -9.23
C VAL A 137 -15.82 3.12 -10.41
N PRO A 138 -15.28 3.45 -11.60
CA PRO A 138 -15.25 2.54 -12.73
C PRO A 138 -14.51 1.23 -12.39
N GLN A 139 -15.12 0.08 -12.69
CA GLN A 139 -14.51 -1.23 -12.41
C GLN A 139 -13.60 -1.75 -13.52
N GLY A 140 -13.72 -1.21 -14.75
CA GLY A 140 -12.98 -1.66 -15.93
C GLY A 140 -11.45 -1.70 -15.77
N PRO A 141 -10.81 -0.77 -15.04
CA PRO A 141 -9.37 -0.81 -14.80
C PRO A 141 -8.86 -1.92 -13.87
N PHE A 142 -9.74 -2.65 -13.17
CA PHE A 142 -9.34 -3.77 -12.31
C PHE A 142 -9.19 -5.07 -13.10
N THR A 143 -8.09 -5.80 -12.89
CA THR A 143 -7.81 -7.05 -13.62
C THR A 143 -7.11 -8.09 -12.74
N THR A 144 -7.19 -9.36 -13.12
CA THR A 144 -6.42 -10.44 -12.50
C THR A 144 -5.06 -10.67 -13.16
N GLU A 145 -4.83 -10.11 -14.35
CA GLU A 145 -3.60 -10.32 -15.09
C GLU A 145 -2.53 -9.27 -14.75
N PRO A 146 -1.31 -9.69 -14.35
CA PRO A 146 -0.21 -8.77 -14.14
C PRO A 146 0.13 -8.04 -15.43
N ARG A 147 0.51 -6.77 -15.32
CA ARG A 147 1.11 -6.03 -16.44
C ARG A 147 2.39 -6.75 -16.84
N MET A 148 2.42 -7.41 -18.00
CA MET A 148 3.67 -7.96 -18.55
C MET A 148 4.64 -6.80 -18.73
N ARG A 149 5.59 -6.64 -17.79
CA ARG A 149 6.79 -5.83 -18.01
C ARG A 149 7.55 -6.51 -19.16
N ARG A 150 7.54 -5.93 -20.35
CA ARG A 150 8.58 -6.20 -21.35
C ARG A 150 9.91 -5.83 -20.72
N SER A 151 10.60 -6.79 -20.12
CA SER A 151 11.93 -6.55 -19.56
C SER A 151 12.93 -6.42 -20.71
N LEU A 152 13.54 -5.24 -20.83
CA LEU A 152 14.74 -5.02 -21.64
C LEU A 152 16.02 -5.31 -20.82
N PHE A 153 15.98 -6.31 -19.94
CA PHE A 153 17.16 -6.79 -19.21
C PHE A 153 17.23 -8.32 -19.24
N ALA A 154 17.59 -8.84 -20.41
CA ALA A 154 18.10 -10.19 -20.60
C ALA A 154 19.55 -10.12 -21.10
N ARG A 155 20.47 -9.88 -20.17
CA ARG A 155 21.94 -10.11 -20.19
C ARG A 155 22.40 -9.40 -18.91
N TRP A 156 22.74 -10.08 -17.83
CA TRP A 156 23.96 -10.86 -17.68
C TRP A 156 23.80 -11.83 -16.50
N THR A 157 23.82 -13.13 -16.77
CA THR A 157 24.29 -14.13 -15.80
C THR A 157 25.10 -15.17 -16.56
N ARG A 158 26.39 -15.22 -16.26
CA ARG A 158 27.21 -16.42 -15.99
C ARG A 158 28.68 -16.10 -16.27
N ARG A 159 29.48 -15.99 -15.21
CA ARG A 159 30.37 -17.11 -14.84
C ARG A 159 30.83 -16.96 -13.38
N LEU A 160 30.71 -18.09 -12.70
CA LEU A 160 31.08 -18.37 -11.32
C LEU A 160 32.60 -18.35 -11.14
N ILE A 161 32.98 -18.07 -9.90
CA ILE A 161 34.25 -18.41 -9.26
C ILE A 161 34.50 -19.91 -9.40
N ALA A 162 35.68 -20.25 -9.91
CA ALA A 162 36.57 -21.30 -9.39
C ALA A 162 37.99 -20.98 -9.89
#